data_AF-A0A846ZR99-F1
#
_entry.id   AF-A0A846ZR99-F1
#
_cell.length_a   1.000
_cell.length_b   1.000
_cell.length_c   1.000
_cell.angle_alpha   90.00
_cell.angle_beta   90.00
_cell.angle_gamma   90.00
#
_symmetry.space_group_name_H-M   'P 1'
#
loop_
_entity.id
_entity.type
_entity.pdbx_description
1 polymer ?
#
loop_
_entity_poly.entity_id
_entity_poly.type
_entity_poly.pdbx_seq_one_letter_code
_entity_poly.pdbx_strand_id
1 'polypeptide(L)'
;MLKFCIYLSLISLLLIISNHYFLDDNSLYFFSDNHSHHRFILYLDKYNITHKDLSTIEDYGVDILNIYPRNKLKIQTESIMEQLYVFNYYNALYLEKKYISILKKYSLHDDIDHINIFGINIDKIVVFSNFDNIYNLINKYPKITYED
;
A
#
# COMPACT_ATOMS: atom_id res chain seq x y z
N MET A 1 -6.33 -55.36 -5.45
CA MET A 1 -6.39 -54.37 -6.55
C MET A 1 -7.50 -53.33 -6.36
N LEU A 2 -8.75 -53.70 -6.09
CA LEU A 2 -9.87 -52.75 -5.95
C LEU A 2 -9.63 -51.60 -4.94
N LYS A 3 -9.08 -51.92 -3.75
CA LYS A 3 -8.75 -50.91 -2.73
C LYS A 3 -7.72 -49.87 -3.23
N PHE A 4 -6.75 -50.31 -4.03
CA PHE A 4 -5.71 -49.44 -4.58
C PHE A 4 -6.28 -48.47 -5.61
N CYS A 5 -7.22 -48.92 -6.45
CA CYS A 5 -7.92 -48.08 -7.42
C CYS A 5 -8.78 -46.99 -6.73
N ILE A 6 -9.43 -47.33 -5.61
CA ILE A 6 -10.24 -46.37 -4.83
C ILE A 6 -9.35 -45.30 -4.20
N TYR A 7 -8.19 -45.66 -3.65
CA TYR A 7 -7.24 -44.68 -3.13
C TYR A 7 -6.69 -43.76 -4.23
N LEU A 8 -6.37 -44.32 -5.41
CA LEU A 8 -5.89 -43.53 -6.54
C LEU A 8 -6.93 -42.53 -7.03
N SER A 9 -8.21 -42.92 -7.07
CA SER A 9 -9.31 -42.02 -7.46
C SER A 9 -9.61 -40.95 -6.41
N LEU A 10 -9.41 -41.25 -5.12
CA LEU A 10 -9.59 -40.27 -4.05
C LEU A 10 -8.48 -39.20 -4.06
N ILE A 11 -7.24 -39.62 -4.33
CA ILE A 11 -6.10 -38.71 -4.47
C ILE A 11 -6.25 -37.83 -5.71
N SER A 12 -6.69 -38.38 -6.84
CA SER A 12 -6.94 -37.57 -8.04
C SER A 12 -8.08 -36.57 -7.83
N LEU A 13 -9.15 -36.96 -7.13
CA LEU A 13 -10.25 -36.06 -6.78
C LEU A 13 -9.78 -34.91 -5.87
N LEU A 14 -8.98 -35.21 -4.85
CA LEU A 14 -8.39 -34.20 -3.96
C LEU A 14 -7.48 -33.22 -4.72
N LEU A 15 -6.69 -33.72 -5.67
CA LEU A 15 -5.84 -32.87 -6.52
C LEU A 15 -6.66 -31.97 -7.45
N ILE A 16 -7.79 -32.44 -7.97
CA ILE A 16 -8.70 -31.63 -8.81
C ILE A 16 -9.36 -30.54 -7.96
N ILE A 17 -9.84 -30.86 -6.76
CA ILE A 17 -10.44 -29.88 -5.84
C ILE A 17 -9.41 -28.83 -5.43
N SER A 18 -8.20 -29.24 -5.02
CA SER A 18 -7.12 -28.29 -4.67
C SER A 18 -6.73 -27.40 -5.84
N ASN A 19 -6.64 -27.93 -7.07
CA ASN A 19 -6.37 -27.10 -8.25
C ASN A 19 -7.53 -26.16 -8.58
N HIS A 20 -8.78 -26.57 -8.37
CA HIS A 20 -9.93 -25.69 -8.61
C HIS A 20 -9.96 -24.52 -7.62
N TYR A 21 -9.66 -24.77 -6.34
CA TYR A 21 -9.50 -23.72 -5.33
C TYR A 21 -8.27 -22.83 -5.60
N PHE A 22 -7.17 -23.40 -6.11
CA PHE A 22 -5.96 -22.63 -6.45
C PHE A 22 -6.10 -21.81 -7.75
N LEU A 23 -7.02 -22.21 -8.63
CA LEU A 23 -7.36 -21.48 -9.85
C LEU A 23 -8.40 -20.39 -9.62
N ASP A 24 -9.31 -20.54 -8.63
CA ASP A 24 -10.19 -19.44 -8.23
C ASP A 24 -9.40 -18.28 -7.60
N ASP A 25 -8.32 -18.56 -6.86
CA ASP A 25 -7.39 -17.53 -6.33
C ASP A 25 -6.48 -16.90 -7.41
N ASN A 26 -6.43 -17.44 -8.63
CA ASN A 26 -5.63 -16.92 -9.76
C ASN A 26 -6.48 -16.49 -10.97
N SER A 27 -7.79 -16.45 -10.82
CA SER A 27 -8.65 -15.86 -11.84
C SER A 27 -8.55 -14.34 -11.75
N LEU A 28 -7.73 -13.79 -12.65
CA LEU A 28 -7.80 -12.41 -13.11
C LEU A 28 -9.24 -12.10 -13.54
N TYR A 29 -10.08 -11.70 -12.59
CA TYR A 29 -11.38 -11.10 -12.86
C TYR A 29 -11.14 -9.69 -13.42
N PHE A 30 -10.86 -9.61 -14.73
CA PHE A 30 -11.12 -8.41 -15.51
C PHE A 30 -12.62 -8.29 -15.75
N PHE A 31 -13.37 -7.99 -14.70
CA PHE A 31 -14.68 -7.37 -14.82
C PHE A 31 -14.53 -5.96 -14.29
N SER A 32 -14.49 -5.00 -15.21
CA SER A 32 -14.55 -3.57 -14.94
C SER A 32 -15.97 -3.23 -14.48
N ASP A 33 -16.33 -3.61 -13.27
CA ASP A 33 -17.41 -2.95 -12.53
C ASP A 33 -16.76 -1.75 -11.83
N ASN A 34 -17.13 -0.52 -12.19
CA ASN A 34 -16.61 0.69 -11.54
C ASN A 34 -16.85 0.73 -10.01
N HIS A 35 -17.66 -0.21 -9.49
CA HIS A 35 -17.98 -0.36 -8.08
C HIS A 35 -17.13 -1.40 -7.34
N SER A 36 -16.38 -2.27 -8.03
CA SER A 36 -15.44 -3.17 -7.36
C SER A 36 -14.26 -2.38 -6.81
N HIS A 37 -13.76 -2.82 -5.65
CA HIS A 37 -12.58 -2.20 -5.05
C HIS A 37 -11.32 -2.85 -5.61
N HIS A 38 -10.41 -2.01 -6.08
CA HIS A 38 -9.12 -2.37 -6.66
C HIS A 38 -8.00 -1.74 -5.85
N ARG A 39 -6.81 -2.33 -6.00
CA ARG A 39 -5.59 -1.80 -5.42
C ARG A 39 -4.98 -0.82 -6.42
N PHE A 40 -4.81 0.43 -6.01
CA PHE A 40 -4.18 1.48 -6.84
C PHE A 40 -2.86 1.93 -6.23
N ILE A 41 -1.94 2.37 -7.09
CA ILE A 41 -0.71 3.04 -6.70
C ILE A 41 -0.85 4.51 -7.05
N LEU A 42 -0.90 5.38 -6.06
CA LEU A 42 -0.95 6.83 -6.20
C LEU A 42 0.46 7.41 -6.08
N TYR A 43 0.93 8.10 -7.12
CA TYR A 43 2.18 8.84 -7.13
C TYR A 43 1.93 10.31 -6.81
N LEU A 44 2.75 10.88 -5.93
CA LEU A 44 2.58 12.22 -5.41
C LEU A 44 3.72 13.12 -5.88
N ASP A 45 3.44 14.08 -6.75
CA ASP A 45 4.50 14.97 -7.24
C ASP A 45 4.91 15.98 -6.16
N LYS A 46 6.12 15.78 -5.61
CA LYS A 46 6.85 16.68 -4.69
C LYS A 46 5.99 17.25 -3.55
N TYR A 47 5.04 16.47 -3.04
CA TYR A 47 4.18 16.89 -1.95
C TYR A 47 4.73 16.37 -0.62
N ASN A 48 5.07 17.28 0.29
CA ASN A 48 5.23 16.89 1.69
C ASN A 48 3.82 16.71 2.24
N ILE A 49 3.52 15.50 2.68
CA ILE A 49 2.21 15.13 3.18
C ILE A 49 2.18 15.34 4.68
N THR A 50 1.24 16.15 5.12
CA THR A 50 0.89 16.30 6.53
C THR A 50 -0.16 15.27 6.92
N HIS A 51 -0.37 15.09 8.22
CA HIS A 51 -1.45 14.24 8.72
C HIS A 51 -2.83 14.64 8.16
N LYS A 52 -3.05 15.95 7.97
CA LYS A 52 -4.31 16.49 7.45
C LYS A 52 -4.54 16.07 6.00
N ASP A 53 -3.49 16.00 5.20
CA ASP A 53 -3.59 15.58 3.80
C ASP A 53 -3.99 14.09 3.71
N LEU A 54 -3.40 13.22 4.54
CA LEU A 54 -3.76 11.80 4.59
C LEU A 54 -5.21 11.59 5.02
N SER A 55 -5.65 12.27 6.08
CA SER A 55 -7.05 12.21 6.49
C SER A 55 -8.00 12.71 5.40
N THR A 56 -7.59 13.74 4.66
CA THR A 56 -8.40 14.23 3.53
C THR A 56 -8.48 13.20 2.40
N ILE A 57 -7.44 12.41 2.15
CA ILE A 57 -7.48 11.29 1.19
C ILE A 57 -8.45 10.21 1.65
N GLU A 58 -8.42 9.85 2.93
CA GLU A 58 -9.33 8.87 3.54
C GLU A 58 -10.81 9.32 3.43
N ASP A 59 -11.08 10.62 3.52
CA ASP A 59 -12.42 11.20 3.37
C ASP A 59 -13.05 10.98 1.97
N TYR A 60 -12.27 10.61 0.94
CA TYR A 60 -12.79 10.23 -0.39
C TYR A 60 -13.21 8.76 -0.49
N GLY A 61 -13.28 8.03 0.63
CA GLY A 61 -13.60 6.60 0.61
C GLY A 61 -12.46 5.77 0.03
N VAL A 62 -11.22 6.17 0.33
CA VAL A 62 -10.00 5.52 -0.13
C VAL A 62 -9.27 4.94 1.08
N ASP A 63 -9.12 3.62 1.13
CA ASP A 63 -8.40 2.95 2.19
C ASP A 63 -6.90 2.94 1.89
N ILE A 64 -6.11 3.64 2.68
CA ILE A 64 -4.66 3.67 2.50
C ILE A 64 -4.05 2.40 3.11
N LEU A 65 -3.31 1.63 2.31
CA LEU A 65 -2.67 0.38 2.72
C LEU A 65 -1.20 0.58 3.09
N ASN A 66 -0.42 1.16 2.17
CA ASN A 66 1.01 1.35 2.33
C ASN A 66 1.45 2.74 1.91
N ILE A 67 2.47 3.26 2.59
CA ILE A 67 3.10 4.52 2.28
C ILE A 67 4.58 4.29 2.01
N TYR A 68 5.08 4.86 0.93
CA TYR A 68 6.48 4.83 0.52
C TYR A 68 7.06 6.23 0.62
N PRO A 69 7.80 6.53 1.69
CA PRO A 69 8.44 7.82 1.87
C PRO A 69 9.51 8.06 0.80
N ARG A 70 9.61 9.28 0.31
CA ARG A 70 10.70 9.67 -0.56
C ARG A 70 11.95 9.84 0.28
N ASN A 71 12.91 8.94 0.09
CA ASN A 71 14.18 9.06 0.78
C ASN A 71 15.03 10.20 0.18
N LYS A 72 14.94 11.39 0.76
CA LYS A 72 15.89 12.50 0.52
C LYS A 72 17.07 12.49 1.48
N LEU A 73 17.02 11.65 2.49
CA LEU A 73 18.06 11.54 3.49
C LEU A 73 19.24 10.88 2.78
N LYS A 74 20.41 11.54 2.76
CA LYS A 74 21.66 10.99 2.21
C LYS A 74 22.21 9.87 3.12
N ILE A 75 21.33 9.01 3.64
CA ILE A 75 21.65 7.91 4.52
C ILE A 75 22.29 6.83 3.66
N GLN A 76 23.59 6.64 3.85
CA GLN A 76 24.35 5.59 3.16
C GLN A 76 24.22 4.23 3.85
N THR A 77 23.57 4.17 5.02
CA THR A 77 23.44 2.95 5.82
C THR A 77 22.20 2.16 5.40
N GLU A 78 22.43 1.01 4.78
CA GLU A 78 21.40 0.11 4.23
C GLU A 78 20.35 -0.33 5.27
N SER A 79 20.77 -0.60 6.51
CA SER A 79 19.85 -1.02 7.60
C SER A 79 18.84 0.05 8.04
N ILE A 80 19.14 1.32 7.78
CA ILE A 80 18.21 2.44 8.04
C ILE A 80 17.25 2.58 6.87
N MET A 81 17.77 2.43 5.65
CA MET A 81 17.00 2.48 4.41
C MET A 81 15.89 1.43 4.40
N GLU A 82 16.17 0.21 4.82
CA GLU A 82 15.16 -0.85 4.94
C GLU A 82 14.01 -0.45 5.88
N GLN A 83 14.29 0.23 6.97
CA GLN A 83 13.27 0.66 7.95
C GLN A 83 12.44 1.85 7.46
N LEU A 84 12.98 2.66 6.53
CA LEU A 84 12.31 3.83 5.96
C LEU A 84 11.67 3.57 4.59
N TYR A 85 11.84 2.37 4.04
CA TYR A 85 11.41 2.05 2.67
C TYR A 85 9.89 2.00 2.50
N VAL A 86 9.19 1.34 3.42
CA VAL A 86 7.74 1.15 3.33
C VAL A 86 7.10 1.09 4.72
N PHE A 87 5.94 1.73 4.85
CA PHE A 87 5.14 1.74 6.06
C PHE A 87 3.76 1.15 5.78
N ASN A 88 3.37 0.14 6.55
CA ASN A 88 1.96 -0.24 6.65
C ASN A 88 1.21 0.92 7.32
N TYR A 89 0.16 1.39 6.66
CA TYR A 89 -0.63 2.49 7.15
C TYR A 89 -1.71 2.01 8.11
N TYR A 90 -1.91 2.78 9.17
CA TYR A 90 -2.95 2.54 10.18
C TYR A 90 -3.73 3.83 10.44
N ASN A 91 -2.99 4.93 10.60
CA ASN A 91 -3.48 6.30 10.59
C ASN A 91 -2.28 7.23 10.49
N ALA A 92 -2.54 8.49 10.15
CA ALA A 92 -1.51 9.51 9.96
C ALA A 92 -0.65 9.77 11.21
N LEU A 93 -1.25 9.82 12.40
CA LEU A 93 -0.52 10.08 13.65
C LEU A 93 0.46 8.95 13.99
N TYR A 94 0.06 7.71 13.73
CA TYR A 94 0.92 6.55 13.94
C TYR A 94 2.09 6.54 12.96
N LEU A 95 1.84 6.83 11.67
CA LEU A 95 2.88 6.96 10.66
C LEU A 95 3.94 7.99 11.08
N GLU A 96 3.51 9.19 11.46
CA GLU A 96 4.39 10.28 11.87
C GLU A 96 5.24 9.88 13.08
N LYS A 97 4.61 9.34 14.13
CA LYS A 97 5.33 8.84 15.32
C LYS A 97 6.34 7.76 14.96
N LYS A 98 5.97 6.80 14.12
CA LYS A 98 6.85 5.71 13.71
C LYS A 98 8.04 6.24 12.90
N TYR A 99 7.79 7.13 11.94
CA TYR A 99 8.84 7.74 11.13
C TYR A 99 9.83 8.55 12.00
N ILE A 100 9.33 9.43 12.86
CA ILE A 100 10.14 10.20 13.82
C ILE A 100 10.92 9.28 14.75
N SER A 101 10.34 8.16 15.21
CA SER A 101 11.05 7.22 16.10
C SER A 101 12.28 6.60 15.43
N ILE A 102 12.19 6.29 14.14
CA ILE A 102 13.30 5.76 13.35
C ILE A 102 14.36 6.84 13.21
N LEU A 103 13.98 8.07 12.83
CA LEU A 103 14.94 9.18 12.74
C LEU A 103 15.66 9.46 14.06
N LYS A 104 14.93 9.44 15.18
CA LYS A 104 15.51 9.62 16.54
C LYS A 104 16.53 8.55 16.87
N LYS A 105 16.24 7.28 16.54
CA LYS A 105 17.16 6.15 16.76
C LYS A 105 18.50 6.33 16.04
N TYR A 106 18.51 7.09 14.95
CA TYR A 106 19.69 7.36 14.13
C TYR A 106 20.23 8.80 14.26
N SER A 107 19.77 9.55 15.27
CA SER A 107 20.23 10.92 15.57
C SER A 107 20.05 11.92 14.42
N LEU A 108 18.99 11.76 13.62
CA LEU A 108 18.66 12.62 12.48
C LEU A 108 17.75 13.79 12.91
N HIS A 109 18.29 14.71 13.72
CA HIS A 109 17.52 15.78 14.35
C HIS A 109 16.94 16.80 13.37
N ASP A 110 17.72 17.26 12.40
CA ASP A 110 17.28 18.25 11.40
C ASP A 110 16.08 17.75 10.59
N ASP A 111 16.06 16.44 10.28
CA ASP A 111 14.97 15.82 9.53
C ASP A 111 13.69 15.67 10.36
N ILE A 112 13.81 15.48 11.68
CA ILE A 112 12.67 15.47 12.60
C ILE A 112 12.01 16.86 12.62
N ASP A 113 12.82 17.92 12.71
CA ASP A 113 12.30 19.30 12.70
C ASP A 113 11.63 19.63 11.38
N HIS A 114 12.21 19.17 10.26
CA HIS A 114 11.58 19.32 8.94
C HIS A 114 10.20 18.66 8.89
N ILE A 115 10.05 17.44 9.42
CA ILE A 115 8.76 16.72 9.43
C ILE A 115 7.73 17.46 10.28
N ASN A 116 8.12 17.96 11.45
CA ASN A 116 7.20 18.68 12.33
C ASN A 116 6.65 19.97 11.67
N ILE A 117 7.43 20.60 10.80
CA ILE A 117 7.05 21.86 10.13
C ILE A 117 6.30 21.60 8.82
N PHE A 118 6.78 20.64 8.01
CA PHE A 118 6.35 20.48 6.62
C PHE A 118 5.67 19.14 6.32
N GLY A 119 5.73 18.16 7.21
CA GLY A 119 5.21 16.80 6.99
C GLY A 119 6.23 15.85 6.36
N ILE A 120 5.77 14.63 6.05
CA ILE A 120 6.60 13.55 5.52
C ILE A 120 6.63 13.65 3.99
N ASN A 121 7.82 13.61 3.40
CA ASN A 121 7.93 13.52 1.94
C ASN A 121 7.55 12.11 1.49
N ILE A 122 6.50 11.97 0.67
CA ILE A 122 6.00 10.68 0.19
C ILE A 122 6.19 10.60 -1.32
N ASP A 123 6.67 9.45 -1.79
CA ASP A 123 6.86 9.17 -3.21
C ASP A 123 5.59 8.56 -3.82
N LYS A 124 5.07 7.52 -3.16
CA LYS A 124 3.83 6.86 -3.55
C LYS A 124 3.05 6.30 -2.36
N ILE A 125 1.75 6.15 -2.56
CA ILE A 125 0.81 5.54 -1.62
C ILE A 125 0.10 4.41 -2.35
N VAL A 126 -0.01 3.26 -1.69
CA VAL A 126 -0.84 2.15 -2.16
C VAL A 126 -2.17 2.25 -1.45
N VAL A 127 -3.25 2.22 -2.21
CA VAL A 127 -4.61 2.36 -1.70
C VAL A 127 -5.51 1.24 -2.19
N PHE A 128 -6.63 1.04 -1.52
CA PHE A 128 -7.72 0.15 -1.92
C PHE A 128 -9.00 0.97 -2.00
N SER A 129 -9.59 1.06 -3.18
CA SER A 129 -10.81 1.85 -3.40
C SER A 129 -11.47 1.44 -4.72
N ASN A 130 -12.59 2.07 -5.09
CA ASN A 130 -13.17 1.91 -6.42
C ASN A 130 -12.71 3.04 -7.37
N PHE A 131 -12.95 2.88 -8.68
CA PHE A 131 -12.51 3.85 -9.68
C PHE A 131 -13.13 5.24 -9.51
N ASP A 132 -14.41 5.30 -9.12
CA ASP A 132 -15.12 6.56 -8.95
C ASP A 132 -14.49 7.42 -7.83
N ASN A 133 -14.11 6.79 -6.72
CA ASN A 133 -13.44 7.45 -5.59
C ASN A 133 -12.05 7.94 -5.98
N ILE A 134 -11.28 7.13 -6.71
CA ILE A 134 -9.95 7.52 -7.20
C ILE A 134 -10.05 8.67 -8.20
N TYR A 135 -11.00 8.63 -9.12
CA TYR A 135 -11.26 9.70 -10.09
C TYR A 135 -11.63 11.01 -9.38
N ASN A 136 -12.52 10.95 -8.38
CA ASN A 136 -12.88 12.10 -7.56
C ASN A 136 -11.69 12.68 -6.80
N LEU A 137 -10.83 11.83 -6.24
CA LEU A 137 -9.62 12.23 -5.54
C LEU A 137 -8.65 12.98 -6.49
N ILE A 138 -8.38 12.43 -7.67
CA ILE A 138 -7.43 13.00 -8.64
C ILE A 138 -7.94 14.33 -9.19
N ASN A 139 -9.22 14.45 -9.49
CA ASN A 139 -9.80 15.71 -9.97
C ASN A 139 -9.61 16.85 -8.97
N LYS A 140 -9.61 16.54 -7.67
CA LYS A 140 -9.39 17.52 -6.62
C LYS A 140 -7.90 17.76 -6.31
N TYR A 141 -7.07 16.73 -6.52
CA TYR A 141 -5.63 16.78 -6.34
C TYR A 141 -4.91 16.42 -7.65
N PRO A 142 -4.89 17.33 -8.65
CA PRO A 142 -4.37 17.03 -10.00
C PRO A 142 -2.87 16.74 -10.06
N LYS A 143 -2.16 16.85 -8.92
CA LYS A 143 -0.76 16.46 -8.76
C LYS A 143 -0.58 15.00 -8.36
N ILE A 144 -1.67 14.25 -8.20
CA ILE A 144 -1.69 12.82 -7.96
C ILE A 144 -1.89 12.13 -9.31
N THR A 145 -0.95 11.27 -9.69
CA THR A 145 -1.13 10.33 -10.80
C THR A 145 -1.33 8.92 -10.23
N TYR A 146 -1.92 8.01 -11.00
CA TYR A 146 -2.14 6.64 -10.54
C TYR A 146 -1.72 5.59 -11.56
N GLU A 147 -1.30 4.45 -11.06
CA GLU A 147 -1.15 3.18 -11.80
C GLU A 147 -2.09 2.15 -11.16
N ASP A 148 -2.71 1.34 -12.01
CA ASP A 148 -3.62 0.24 -11.67
C ASP A 148 -2.86 -1.09 -11.63
#